data_AF-A0A6L3ZEJ0-F1
#
_entry.id   AF-A0A6L3ZEJ0-F1
#
_cell.length_a   1.000
_cell.length_b   1.000
_cell.length_c   1.000
_cell.angle_alpha   90.00
_cell.angle_beta   90.00
_cell.angle_gamma   90.00
#
_symmetry.space_group_name_H-M   'P 1'
#
loop_
_entity.id
_entity.type
_entity.pdbx_description
1 polymer ?
#
loop_
_entity_poly.entity_id
_entity_poly.type
_entity_poly.pdbx_seq_one_letter_code
_entity_poly.pdbx_strand_id
1 'polypeptide(L)'
;MANLIRCASCGHWNDASLTDCAECNAHLHAEKTKRAEARLQHGDSEGNTWEFPIIQVKPHYPWYVKPFLYTARAIQITGLAIGGAIAWSAWWAAA
;
A
#
# COMPACT_ATOMS: atom_id res chain seq x y z
N MET A 1 -29.70 -4.61 -0.20
CA MET A 1 -29.62 -3.14 -0.25
C MET A 1 -28.99 -2.79 -1.59
N ALA A 2 -29.74 -2.23 -2.53
CA ALA A 2 -29.19 -1.85 -3.83
C ALA A 2 -28.21 -0.68 -3.61
N ASN A 3 -26.94 -0.90 -3.96
CA ASN A 3 -25.91 0.12 -3.82
C ASN A 3 -25.98 0.97 -5.10
N LEU A 4 -26.40 2.23 -4.97
CA LEU A 4 -26.64 3.14 -6.10
C LEU A 4 -25.55 4.21 -6.12
N ILE A 5 -25.00 4.48 -7.30
CA ILE A 5 -23.98 5.52 -7.52
C ILE A 5 -24.53 6.60 -8.46
N ARG A 6 -24.29 7.86 -8.12
CA ARG A 6 -24.68 8.99 -8.96
C ARG A 6 -23.58 9.30 -9.98
N CYS A 7 -23.93 9.38 -11.26
CA CYS A 7 -23.00 9.77 -12.31
C CYS A 7 -22.57 11.24 -12.14
N ALA A 8 -21.26 11.50 -12.13
CA ALA A 8 -20.72 12.85 -12.02
C ALA A 8 -20.93 13.71 -13.29
N SER A 9 -21.13 13.08 -14.44
CA SER A 9 -21.26 13.78 -15.73
C SER A 9 -22.70 14.19 -16.05
N CYS A 10 -23.68 13.30 -15.83
CA CYS A 10 -25.10 13.59 -16.15
C CYS A 10 -26.01 13.63 -14.92
N GLY A 11 -25.53 13.25 -13.74
CA GLY A 11 -26.31 13.27 -12.50
C GLY A 11 -27.29 12.11 -12.31
N HIS A 12 -27.37 11.17 -13.27
CA HIS A 12 -28.26 10.00 -13.21
C HIS A 12 -27.81 8.97 -12.16
N TRP A 13 -28.76 8.28 -11.53
CA TRP A 13 -28.49 7.22 -10.57
C TRP A 13 -28.35 5.87 -11.27
N ASN A 14 -27.18 5.25 -11.12
CA ASN A 14 -26.87 3.95 -11.72
C ASN A 14 -26.61 2.93 -10.62
N ASP A 15 -26.72 1.65 -10.94
CA ASP A 15 -26.27 0.59 -10.05
C ASP A 15 -24.76 0.70 -9.84
N ALA A 16 -24.28 0.55 -8.61
CA ALA A 16 -22.87 0.65 -8.27
C ALA A 16 -22.01 -0.52 -8.81
N SER A 17 -22.63 -1.53 -9.44
CA SER A 17 -21.94 -2.58 -10.18
C SER A 17 -21.58 -2.19 -11.63
N LEU A 18 -22.18 -1.13 -12.18
CA LEU A 18 -21.90 -0.67 -13.54
C LEU A 18 -20.60 0.15 -13.60
N THR A 19 -19.74 -0.18 -14.57
CA THR A 19 -18.50 0.57 -14.83
C THR A 19 -18.75 1.91 -15.48
N ASP A 20 -19.79 1.98 -16.32
CA ASP A 20 -20.16 3.11 -17.15
C ASP A 20 -21.63 3.49 -16.93
N CYS A 21 -21.91 4.78 -17.04
CA CYS A 21 -23.26 5.30 -16.88
C CYS A 21 -24.16 4.85 -18.04
N ALA A 22 -25.34 4.32 -17.73
CA ALA A 22 -26.28 3.81 -18.73
C ALA A 22 -26.77 4.89 -19.73
N GLU A 23 -26.87 6.15 -19.30
CA GLU A 23 -27.35 7.24 -20.16
C GLU A 23 -26.26 7.97 -20.94
N CYS A 24 -25.14 8.33 -20.31
CA CYS A 24 -24.12 9.19 -20.91
C CYS A 24 -22.79 8.47 -21.21
N ASN A 25 -22.71 7.17 -20.91
CA ASN A 25 -21.53 6.32 -21.11
C ASN A 25 -20.26 6.83 -20.41
N ALA A 26 -20.40 7.70 -19.39
CA ALA A 26 -19.29 8.19 -18.60
C ALA A 26 -18.87 7.17 -17.53
N HIS A 27 -17.55 7.03 -17.32
CA HIS A 27 -16.99 6.13 -16.31
C HIS A 27 -17.40 6.53 -14.89
N LEU A 28 -18.17 5.67 -14.22
CA LEU A 28 -18.71 5.91 -12.88
C LEU A 28 -17.66 5.77 -11.77
N HIS A 29 -16.58 5.04 -12.04
CA HIS A 29 -15.54 4.70 -11.07
C HIS A 29 -14.16 5.31 -11.36
N ALA A 30 -14.10 6.36 -12.19
CA ALA A 30 -12.85 7.02 -12.58
C ALA A 30 -11.99 7.47 -11.38
N GLU A 31 -12.61 7.84 -10.25
CA GLU A 31 -11.85 8.16 -9.04
C GLU A 31 -11.27 6.94 -8.34
N LYS A 32 -11.97 5.79 -8.37
CA LYS A 32 -11.47 4.54 -7.79
C LYS A 32 -10.29 4.00 -8.60
N THR A 33 -10.35 4.08 -9.93
CA THR A 33 -9.24 3.69 -10.80
C THR A 33 -8.03 4.60 -10.59
N LYS A 34 -8.22 5.92 -10.53
CA LYS A 34 -7.13 6.85 -10.20
C LYS A 34 -6.51 6.60 -8.81
N ARG A 35 -7.32 6.26 -7.80
CA ARG A 35 -6.82 5.89 -6.47
C ARG A 35 -6.09 4.54 -6.49
N ALA A 36 -6.56 3.58 -7.28
CA ALA A 36 -5.90 2.29 -7.45
C ALA A 36 -4.55 2.45 -8.17
N GLU A 37 -4.50 3.24 -9.23
CA GLU A 37 -3.27 3.58 -9.95
C GLU A 37 -2.29 4.36 -9.07
N ALA A 38 -2.78 5.31 -8.26
CA ALA A 38 -1.94 6.02 -7.29
C ALA A 38 -1.34 5.06 -6.25
N ARG A 39 -2.11 4.10 -5.74
CA ARG A 39 -1.61 3.06 -4.82
C ARG A 39 -0.54 2.17 -5.47
N LEU A 40 -0.75 1.78 -6.73
CA LEU A 40 0.24 1.01 -7.50
C LEU A 40 1.53 1.79 -7.73
N GLN A 41 1.44 3.10 -8.01
CA GLN A 41 2.62 3.97 -8.18
C GLN A 41 3.34 4.26 -6.86
N HIS A 42 2.62 4.29 -5.74
CA HIS A 42 3.20 4.52 -4.41
C HIS A 42 3.83 3.28 -3.79
N GLY A 43 3.66 2.08 -4.39
CA GLY A 43 4.29 0.86 -3.89
C GLY A 43 3.88 0.55 -2.45
N ASP A 44 2.66 0.92 -2.08
CA ASP A 44 2.08 0.61 -0.78
C ASP A 44 1.69 -0.87 -0.82
N SER A 45 2.62 -1.74 -0.39
CA SER A 45 2.49 -3.19 -0.32
C SER A 45 1.49 -3.63 0.76
N GLU A 46 0.24 -3.15 0.71
CA GLU A 46 -0.83 -3.57 1.62
C GLU A 46 -1.43 -4.88 1.10
N GLY A 47 -0.74 -5.99 1.41
CA GLY A 47 -1.08 -7.30 0.88
C GLY A 47 -0.41 -8.46 1.60
N ASN A 48 -0.67 -8.59 2.91
CA ASN A 48 -0.68 -9.88 3.59
C ASN A 48 0.66 -10.64 3.77
N THR A 49 1.74 -9.96 4.14
CA THR A 49 2.97 -10.63 4.61
C THR A 49 3.63 -9.80 5.70
N TRP A 50 3.50 -10.24 6.96
CA TRP A 50 4.33 -9.89 8.11
C TRP A 50 5.06 -8.54 7.98
N GLU A 51 4.34 -7.44 8.16
CA GLU A 51 4.86 -6.09 7.94
C GLU A 51 5.90 -5.72 9.00
N PHE A 52 7.16 -5.91 8.64
CA PHE A 52 8.22 -5.19 9.32
C PHE A 52 8.23 -3.75 8.83
N PRO A 53 8.07 -2.75 9.72
CA PRO A 53 8.15 -1.35 9.35
C PRO A 53 9.62 -0.99 9.07
N ILE A 54 10.13 -1.42 7.92
CA ILE A 54 11.44 -1.02 7.41
C ILE A 54 11.31 0.44 7.01
N ILE A 55 12.12 1.30 7.64
CA ILE A 55 12.14 2.73 7.33
C ILE A 55 12.47 2.92 5.84
N GLN A 56 11.50 3.43 5.07
CA GLN A 56 11.69 3.75 3.66
C GLN A 56 12.34 5.12 3.51
N VAL A 57 13.57 5.16 2.98
CA VAL A 57 14.28 6.41 2.69
C VAL A 57 13.75 7.00 1.38
N LYS A 58 12.83 7.95 1.46
CA LYS A 58 12.27 8.65 0.30
C LYS A 58 13.31 9.59 -0.35
N PRO A 59 13.34 9.70 -1.68
CA PRO A 59 14.27 10.60 -2.39
C PRO A 59 14.13 12.08 -1.99
N HIS A 60 12.91 12.49 -1.61
CA HIS A 60 12.54 13.86 -1.26
C HIS A 60 13.01 14.31 0.14
N TYR A 61 13.64 13.45 0.94
CA TYR A 61 14.16 13.87 2.24
C TYR A 61 15.30 14.90 2.12
N PRO A 62 15.44 15.83 3.09
CA PRO A 62 16.58 16.74 3.15
C PRO A 62 17.90 15.96 3.25
N TRP A 63 18.95 16.46 2.60
CA TRP A 63 20.24 15.77 2.50
C TRP A 63 20.85 15.41 3.88
N TYR A 64 20.60 16.23 4.91
CA TYR A 64 21.12 16.04 6.26
C TYR A 64 20.38 14.96 7.07
N VAL A 65 19.14 14.61 6.70
CA VAL A 65 18.34 13.56 7.38
C VAL A 65 18.58 12.18 6.78
N LYS A 66 18.94 12.13 5.50
CA LYS A 66 19.25 10.88 4.78
C LYS A 66 20.24 9.97 5.52
N PRO A 67 21.43 10.43 5.97
CA PRO A 67 22.39 9.53 6.62
C PRO A 67 21.81 8.89 7.88
N PHE A 68 21.07 9.64 8.70
CA PHE A 68 20.40 9.12 9.89
C PHE A 68 19.38 8.04 9.56
N LEU A 69 18.53 8.25 8.54
CA LEU A 69 17.53 7.27 8.13
C LEU A 69 18.18 5.99 7.57
N TYR A 70 19.31 6.11 6.86
CA TYR A 70 20.07 4.94 6.42
C TYR A 70 20.64 4.15 7.60
N THR A 71 21.19 4.82 8.61
CA THR A 71 21.69 4.17 9.82
C THR A 71 20.57 3.46 10.58
N ALA A 72 19.43 4.14 10.78
CA ALA A 72 18.28 3.55 11.46
C ALA A 72 17.77 2.30 10.72
N ARG A 73 17.70 2.34 9.39
CA ARG A 73 17.33 1.19 8.56
C ARG A 73 18.34 0.04 8.70
N ALA A 74 19.64 0.33 8.72
CA ALA A 74 20.66 -0.69 8.90
C ALA A 74 20.52 -1.40 10.25
N ILE A 75 20.30 -0.65 11.33
CA ILE A 75 20.08 -1.20 12.68
C ILE A 75 18.85 -2.12 12.70
N GLN A 76 17.73 -1.70 12.06
CA GLN A 76 16.53 -2.54 11.96
C GLN A 76 16.82 -3.87 11.25
N ILE A 77 17.50 -3.84 10.10
CA ILE A 77 17.85 -5.06 9.35
C ILE A 77 18.75 -5.98 10.19
N THR A 78 19.74 -5.41 10.87
CA THR A 78 20.64 -6.17 11.76
C THR A 78 19.87 -6.81 12.91
N GLY A 79 18.97 -6.08 13.57
CA GLY A 79 18.13 -6.61 14.65
C GLY A 79 17.25 -7.78 14.19
N LEU A 80 16.66 -7.66 13.00
CA LEU A 80 15.87 -8.74 12.40
C LEU A 80 16.71 -9.97 12.05
N ALA A 81 17.91 -9.77 11.51
CA ALA A 81 18.82 -10.87 11.21
C ALA A 81 19.25 -11.63 12.49
N ILE A 82 19.54 -10.91 13.57
CA ILE A 82 19.90 -11.51 14.87
C ILE A 82 18.70 -12.26 15.45
N GLY A 83 17.51 -11.64 15.47
CA GLY A 83 16.29 -12.29 15.96
C GLY A 83 15.97 -13.57 15.18
N GLY A 84 16.12 -13.54 13.85
CA GLY A 84 15.96 -14.71 12.99
C GLY A 84 16.99 -15.80 13.30
N ALA A 85 18.25 -15.45 13.53
CA ALA A 85 19.30 -16.41 13.89
C ALA A 85 19.05 -17.09 15.24
N ILE A 86 18.56 -16.34 16.24
CA ILE A 86 18.19 -16.88 17.56
C ILE A 86 16.97 -17.80 17.45
N ALA A 87 15.93 -17.38 16.71
CA ALA A 87 14.75 -18.20 16.52
C ALA A 87 15.08 -19.51 15.78
N TRP A 88 15.96 -19.44 14.78
CA TRP A 88 16.46 -20.62 14.07
C TRP A 88 17.22 -21.56 15.01
N SER A 89 18.19 -21.04 15.78
CA SER A 89 18.95 -21.89 16.70
C SER A 89 18.08 -22.49 17.80
N ALA A 90 17.10 -21.74 18.32
CA ALA A 90 16.14 -22.24 19.29
C ALA A 90 15.22 -23.33 18.72
N TRP A 91 14.80 -23.21 17.45
CA TRP A 91 14.02 -24.26 16.79
C TRP A 91 14.80 -25.59 16.74
N TRP A 92 16.06 -25.56 16.30
CA TRP A 92 16.90 -26.75 16.24
C TRP A 92 17.25 -27.32 17.63
N ALA A 93 17.29 -26.48 18.65
CA ALA A 93 17.52 -26.92 20.03
C ALA A 93 16.26 -27.50 20.69
N ALA A 94 15.06 -27.14 20.21
CA ALA A 94 13.78 -27.57 20.74
C ALA A 94 13.12 -28.72 19.94
N ALA A 95 13.61 -29.02 18.73
CA ALA A 95 13.21 -30.13 17.88
C ALA A 95 14.00 -31.40 18.18
#